data_AF-A0A1G1NX24-F1
#
_entry.id   AF-A0A1G1NX24-F1
#
_cell.length_a   1.000
_cell.length_b   1.000
_cell.length_c   1.000
_cell.angle_alpha   90.00
_cell.angle_beta   90.00
_cell.angle_gamma   90.00
#
_symmetry.space_group_name_H-M   'P 1'
#
loop_
_entity.id
_entity.type
_entity.pdbx_description
1 polymer ?
#
loop_
_entity_poly.entity_id
_entity_poly.type
_entity_poly.pdbx_seq_one_letter_code
_entity_poly.pdbx_strand_id
1 'polypeptide(L)'
;MKIWITAVVIALVSAPSHAETSNRCEAVMVEDMRITFTNSHGDMTVTAGKGFERSYTWAGGTRSLVMWPRKERWYGSLGMYNPGAYIEGELEQWKEHDGIKRCVAEEGQRHFTNTTDAVAWIRKRGARLDYVYNDSGLVVGMDKQPPSLEDRKKGDFPGTLLVDVWQVYINGKKPEKLEGSRNSAITVYYPPSYDMQTVEPPKEPVDHDYCPFDASKFFK
;
A
#
# COMPACT_ATOMS: atom_id res chain seq x y z
N MET A 1 -37.25 60.47 -1.36
CA MET A 1 -35.91 60.07 -0.85
C MET A 1 -35.70 58.61 -1.23
N LYS A 2 -34.92 58.32 -2.28
CA LYS A 2 -34.70 56.95 -2.78
C LYS A 2 -33.41 56.41 -2.15
N ILE A 3 -33.54 55.39 -1.31
CA ILE A 3 -32.42 54.69 -0.66
C ILE A 3 -31.92 53.63 -1.65
N TRP A 4 -30.65 53.74 -2.06
CA TRP A 4 -29.97 52.73 -2.85
C TRP A 4 -29.31 51.74 -1.88
N ILE A 5 -29.70 50.46 -1.96
CA ILE A 5 -29.07 49.38 -1.20
C ILE A 5 -28.00 48.77 -2.12
N THR A 6 -26.73 49.02 -1.79
CA THR A 6 -25.60 48.38 -2.46
C THR A 6 -25.41 47.00 -1.86
N ALA A 7 -25.68 45.94 -2.63
CA ALA A 7 -25.38 44.57 -2.23
C ALA A 7 -23.87 44.33 -2.36
N VAL A 8 -23.19 44.11 -1.22
CA VAL A 8 -21.80 43.67 -1.17
C VAL A 8 -21.78 42.15 -1.30
N VAL A 9 -21.39 41.64 -2.46
CA VAL A 9 -21.14 40.22 -2.68
C VAL A 9 -19.74 39.90 -2.15
N ILE A 10 -19.68 39.29 -0.96
CA ILE A 10 -18.44 38.76 -0.39
C ILE A 10 -18.17 37.42 -1.08
N ALA A 11 -17.26 37.40 -2.05
CA ALA A 11 -16.76 36.16 -2.62
C ALA A 11 -15.87 35.45 -1.59
N LEU A 12 -16.41 34.41 -0.96
CA LEU A 12 -15.65 33.44 -0.18
C LEU A 12 -14.73 32.68 -1.14
N VAL A 13 -13.46 33.12 -1.23
CA VAL A 13 -12.41 32.35 -1.89
C VAL A 13 -12.15 31.13 -1.01
N SER A 14 -12.76 30.01 -1.37
CA SER A 14 -12.41 28.71 -0.80
C SER A 14 -11.00 28.37 -1.27
N ALA A 15 -10.00 28.61 -0.41
CA ALA A 15 -8.68 28.06 -0.64
C ALA A 15 -8.81 26.52 -0.62
N PRO A 16 -8.33 25.80 -1.65
CA PRO A 16 -8.25 24.35 -1.57
C PRO A 16 -7.30 24.01 -0.42
N SER A 17 -7.83 23.43 0.66
CA SER A 17 -7.01 22.80 1.68
C SER A 17 -6.28 21.65 1.00
N HIS A 18 -5.03 21.90 0.59
CA HIS A 18 -4.11 20.82 0.32
C HIS A 18 -3.98 20.10 1.66
N ALA A 19 -4.45 18.86 1.72
CA ALA A 19 -4.19 18.02 2.86
C ALA A 19 -2.66 17.98 3.01
N GLU A 20 -2.12 18.62 4.04
CA GLU A 20 -0.76 18.36 4.47
C GLU A 20 -0.70 16.90 4.91
N THR A 21 -0.40 16.01 3.96
CA THR A 21 0.22 14.74 4.28
C THR A 21 1.61 15.07 4.78
N SER A 22 1.72 15.48 6.04
CA SER A 22 3.02 15.67 6.69
C SER A 22 3.84 14.41 6.39
N ASN A 23 5.00 14.62 5.78
CA ASN A 23 5.90 13.67 5.13
C ASN A 23 6.54 12.65 6.11
N ARG A 24 5.73 12.09 7.01
CA ARG A 24 6.11 11.16 8.09
C ARG A 24 5.74 9.72 7.79
N CYS A 25 4.77 9.47 6.91
CA CYS A 25 4.41 8.12 6.48
C CYS A 25 5.16 7.82 5.19
N GLU A 26 5.93 6.73 5.17
CA GLU A 26 6.64 6.26 3.98
C GLU A 26 5.66 5.56 3.00
N ALA A 27 4.54 6.21 2.68
CA ALA A 27 3.58 5.72 1.70
C ALA A 27 4.24 5.65 0.31
N VAL A 28 3.77 4.69 -0.49
CA VAL A 28 4.19 4.50 -1.88
C VAL A 28 3.21 5.17 -2.82
N MET A 29 1.91 5.06 -2.51
CA MET A 29 0.83 5.53 -3.36
C MET A 29 0.27 6.86 -2.86
N VAL A 30 0.09 7.79 -3.78
CA VAL A 30 -0.66 9.04 -3.55
C VAL A 30 -2.12 8.88 -3.96
N GLU A 31 -2.99 9.77 -3.48
CA GLU A 31 -4.40 9.82 -3.88
C GLU A 31 -4.56 9.74 -5.41
N ASP A 32 -5.54 8.97 -5.89
CA ASP A 32 -5.83 8.67 -7.29
C ASP A 32 -4.76 7.87 -8.07
N MET A 33 -3.66 7.47 -7.42
CA MET A 33 -2.70 6.55 -8.01
C MET A 33 -3.29 5.14 -8.12
N ARG A 34 -2.96 4.44 -9.21
CA ARG A 34 -3.37 3.06 -9.45
C ARG A 34 -2.18 2.20 -9.88
N ILE A 35 -2.02 1.06 -9.22
CA ILE A 35 -1.05 0.04 -9.58
C ILE A 35 -1.81 -1.21 -10.00
N THR A 36 -1.60 -1.67 -11.23
CA THR A 36 -2.15 -2.92 -11.74
C THR A 36 -1.00 -3.91 -11.93
N PHE A 37 -1.15 -5.14 -11.45
CA PHE A 37 -0.14 -6.17 -11.60
C PHE A 37 -0.71 -7.57 -11.73
N THR A 38 0.11 -8.47 -12.28
CA THR A 38 -0.22 -9.90 -12.43
C THR A 38 0.88 -10.75 -11.80
N ASN A 39 0.51 -11.63 -10.88
CA ASN A 39 1.38 -12.69 -10.35
C ASN A 39 0.71 -14.07 -10.50
N SER A 40 1.30 -15.13 -9.96
CA SER A 40 0.75 -16.49 -10.04
C SER A 40 -0.62 -16.65 -9.35
N HIS A 41 -1.03 -15.70 -8.51
CA HIS A 41 -2.32 -15.68 -7.82
C HIS A 41 -3.42 -14.91 -8.58
N GLY A 42 -3.08 -14.35 -9.76
CA GLY A 42 -3.98 -13.66 -10.68
C GLY A 42 -3.66 -12.18 -10.89
N ASP A 43 -4.65 -11.44 -11.39
CA ASP A 43 -4.58 -10.00 -11.58
C ASP A 43 -5.09 -9.24 -10.35
N MET A 44 -4.44 -8.11 -10.06
CA MET A 44 -4.80 -7.20 -8.98
C MET A 44 -4.65 -5.76 -9.43
N THR A 45 -5.60 -4.93 -9.02
CA THR A 45 -5.48 -3.47 -9.09
C THR A 45 -5.62 -2.87 -7.70
N VAL A 46 -4.58 -2.17 -7.26
CA VAL A 46 -4.59 -1.36 -6.04
C VAL A 46 -4.82 0.09 -6.44
N THR A 47 -5.79 0.76 -5.82
CA THR A 47 -6.07 2.19 -6.01
C THR A 47 -5.99 2.90 -4.67
N ALA A 48 -5.27 4.02 -4.63
CA ALA A 48 -5.21 4.90 -3.49
C ALA A 48 -6.37 5.89 -3.53
N GLY A 49 -7.20 5.86 -2.50
CA GLY A 49 -8.26 6.85 -2.29
C GLY A 49 -7.75 8.03 -1.45
N LYS A 50 -8.69 8.77 -0.86
CA LYS A 50 -8.38 9.91 -0.01
C LYS A 50 -7.64 9.47 1.25
N GLY A 51 -6.56 10.17 1.58
CA GLY A 51 -5.75 9.89 2.77
C GLY A 51 -5.14 8.48 2.74
N PHE A 52 -5.49 7.64 3.71
CA PHE A 52 -4.97 6.28 3.84
C PHE A 52 -5.90 5.19 3.31
N GLU A 53 -6.93 5.57 2.56
CA GLU A 53 -7.83 4.58 1.94
C GLU A 53 -7.10 3.81 0.82
N ARG A 54 -7.30 2.50 0.80
CA ARG A 54 -6.85 1.61 -0.29
C ARG A 54 -7.99 0.74 -0.76
N SER A 55 -8.14 0.67 -2.07
CA SER A 55 -9.10 -0.19 -2.76
C SER A 55 -8.37 -1.28 -3.53
N TYR A 56 -8.77 -2.52 -3.35
CA TYR A 56 -8.19 -3.72 -3.95
C TYR A 56 -9.23 -4.35 -4.87
N THR A 57 -8.89 -4.51 -6.14
CA THR A 57 -9.76 -5.13 -7.14
C THR A 57 -9.14 -6.41 -7.67
N TRP A 58 -9.82 -7.54 -7.48
CA TRP A 58 -9.42 -8.85 -7.99
C TRP A 58 -10.66 -9.62 -8.48
N ALA A 59 -10.51 -10.37 -9.57
CA ALA A 59 -11.60 -11.17 -10.14
C ALA A 59 -12.92 -10.39 -10.31
N GLY A 60 -12.82 -9.12 -10.73
CA GLY A 60 -13.97 -8.21 -10.93
C GLY A 60 -14.62 -7.65 -9.65
N GLY A 61 -14.21 -8.10 -8.47
CA GLY A 61 -14.70 -7.58 -7.19
C GLY A 61 -13.74 -6.54 -6.61
N THR A 62 -14.29 -5.46 -6.05
CA THR A 62 -13.51 -4.42 -5.36
C THR A 62 -13.87 -4.36 -3.89
N ARG A 63 -12.87 -4.22 -3.02
CA ARG A 63 -13.06 -3.93 -1.61
C ARG A 63 -12.07 -2.88 -1.13
N SER A 64 -12.50 -2.08 -0.17
CA SER A 64 -11.74 -0.94 0.34
C SER A 64 -11.54 -1.09 1.84
N LEU A 65 -10.47 -0.49 2.34
CA LEU A 65 -10.17 -0.36 3.75
C LEU A 65 -9.35 0.91 4.00
N VAL A 66 -9.25 1.29 5.26
CA VAL A 66 -8.36 2.37 5.69
C VAL A 66 -7.09 1.78 6.28
N MET A 67 -5.93 2.19 5.76
CA MET A 67 -4.62 1.79 6.27
C MET A 67 -4.26 2.59 7.52
N TRP A 68 -3.48 1.99 8.42
CA TRP A 68 -3.00 2.61 9.65
C TRP A 68 -1.54 3.03 9.48
N PRO A 69 -1.22 4.33 9.48
CA PRO A 69 0.17 4.78 9.43
C PRO A 69 0.91 4.31 10.68
N ARG A 70 2.16 3.85 10.48
CA ARG A 70 3.00 3.42 11.60
C ARG A 70 3.46 4.64 12.41
N LYS A 71 3.46 4.48 13.73
CA LYS A 71 3.98 5.50 14.67
C LYS A 71 5.50 5.42 14.85
N GLU A 72 6.07 4.25 14.56
CA GLU A 72 7.49 3.94 14.69
C GLU A 72 7.93 2.99 13.57
N ARG A 73 9.25 2.93 13.30
CA ARG A 73 9.78 2.07 12.25
C ARG A 73 9.60 0.59 12.62
N TRP A 74 9.00 -0.16 11.71
CA TRP A 74 8.79 -1.60 11.86
C TRP A 74 9.52 -2.33 10.74
N TYR A 75 10.49 -3.17 11.08
CA TYR A 75 11.43 -3.79 10.14
C TYR A 75 12.08 -2.76 9.19
N GLY A 76 12.37 -1.54 9.67
CA GLY A 76 12.99 -0.48 8.88
C GLY A 76 12.02 0.37 8.03
N SER A 77 10.71 0.12 8.07
CA SER A 77 9.70 0.91 7.35
C SER A 77 8.82 1.73 8.30
N LEU A 78 8.58 3.00 7.97
CA LEU A 78 7.60 3.90 8.59
C LEU A 78 6.35 4.06 7.69
N GLY A 79 6.04 3.02 6.90
CA GLY A 79 4.87 2.98 6.04
C GLY A 79 3.56 2.80 6.82
N MET A 80 2.62 2.10 6.22
CA MET A 80 1.31 1.82 6.79
C MET A 80 0.90 0.37 6.61
N TYR A 81 -0.08 -0.06 7.38
CA TYR A 81 -0.56 -1.43 7.36
C TYR A 81 -2.04 -1.47 7.72
N ASN A 82 -2.75 -2.51 7.29
CA ASN A 82 -4.02 -2.89 7.87
C ASN A 82 -3.89 -4.36 8.28
N PRO A 83 -4.03 -4.71 9.57
CA PRO A 83 -3.88 -6.09 10.06
C PRO A 83 -5.12 -6.96 9.80
N GLY A 84 -6.11 -6.47 9.03
CA GLY A 84 -7.42 -7.10 8.86
C GLY A 84 -8.19 -7.14 10.17
N ALA A 85 -8.10 -6.06 10.96
CA ALA A 85 -8.60 -5.98 12.31
C ALA A 85 -10.10 -5.68 12.40
N TYR A 86 -10.59 -5.91 13.61
CA TYR A 86 -11.92 -5.56 14.07
C TYR A 86 -11.99 -4.05 14.29
N ILE A 87 -12.91 -3.37 13.60
CA ILE A 87 -13.27 -1.98 13.87
C ILE A 87 -14.48 -2.03 14.81
N GLU A 88 -14.36 -1.42 15.99
CA GLU A 88 -15.46 -1.35 16.98
C GLU A 88 -15.96 -2.71 17.49
N GLY A 89 -15.11 -3.73 17.50
CA GLY A 89 -15.47 -5.08 17.98
C GLY A 89 -16.10 -5.98 16.92
N GLU A 90 -16.31 -5.47 15.71
CA GLU A 90 -16.72 -6.27 14.54
C GLU A 90 -15.58 -6.30 13.53
N LEU A 91 -15.31 -7.46 12.91
CA LEU A 91 -14.35 -7.56 11.82
C LEU A 91 -14.74 -6.51 10.77
N GLU A 92 -13.79 -5.81 10.14
CA GLU A 92 -14.12 -5.03 8.93
C GLU A 92 -14.63 -6.03 7.87
N GLN A 93 -15.93 -6.33 7.92
CA GLN A 93 -16.52 -7.42 7.17
C GLN A 93 -16.68 -6.96 5.75
N TRP A 94 -15.73 -7.33 4.92
CA TRP A 94 -15.96 -7.30 3.50
C TRP A 94 -17.13 -8.23 3.21
N LYS A 95 -18.10 -7.75 2.44
CA LYS A 95 -19.02 -8.64 1.75
C LYS A 95 -18.17 -9.70 1.06
N GLU A 96 -18.46 -10.96 1.29
CA GLU A 96 -17.63 -12.05 0.78
C GLU A 96 -17.46 -11.94 -0.75
N HIS A 97 -16.26 -12.31 -1.24
CA HIS A 97 -15.95 -12.46 -2.66
C HIS A 97 -14.85 -13.50 -2.84
N ASP A 98 -15.12 -14.58 -3.58
CA ASP A 98 -14.20 -15.71 -3.79
C ASP A 98 -13.65 -16.35 -2.49
N GLY A 99 -14.52 -16.41 -1.47
CA GLY A 99 -14.23 -16.90 -0.12
C GLY A 99 -13.47 -15.89 0.75
N ILE A 100 -13.11 -14.72 0.22
CA ILE A 100 -12.39 -13.68 0.96
C ILE A 100 -13.36 -12.81 1.74
N LYS A 101 -13.08 -12.61 3.03
CA LYS A 101 -13.90 -11.79 3.94
C LYS A 101 -13.11 -10.69 4.65
N ARG A 102 -11.78 -10.69 4.51
CA ARG A 102 -10.90 -9.68 5.08
C ARG A 102 -9.64 -9.49 4.25
N CYS A 103 -8.92 -8.41 4.50
CA CYS A 103 -7.62 -8.14 3.91
C CYS A 103 -6.59 -7.77 4.97
N VAL A 104 -5.39 -8.28 4.81
CA VAL A 104 -4.20 -7.86 5.54
C VAL A 104 -3.28 -7.23 4.53
N ALA A 105 -2.94 -5.96 4.73
CA ALA A 105 -2.17 -5.20 3.77
C ALA A 105 -1.00 -4.48 4.39
N GLU A 106 0.10 -4.36 3.65
CA GLU A 106 1.24 -3.50 3.98
C GLU A 106 1.59 -2.59 2.81
N GLU A 107 1.91 -1.34 3.12
CA GLU A 107 2.47 -0.40 2.17
C GLU A 107 3.65 0.34 2.80
N GLY A 108 4.77 0.46 2.09
CA GLY A 108 5.91 1.19 2.65
C GLY A 108 7.12 1.33 1.75
N GLN A 109 8.18 1.93 2.28
CA GLN A 109 9.47 2.01 1.61
C GLN A 109 10.48 1.06 2.25
N ARG A 110 11.45 0.63 1.45
CA ARG A 110 12.61 -0.16 1.90
C ARG A 110 13.87 0.44 1.35
N HIS A 111 14.82 0.71 2.22
CA HIS A 111 16.11 1.30 1.86
C HIS A 111 17.20 0.24 2.02
N PHE A 112 18.09 0.16 1.04
CA PHE A 112 19.23 -0.74 1.01
C PHE A 112 20.46 0.02 0.51
N THR A 113 21.65 -0.51 0.78
CA THR A 113 22.92 0.05 0.27
C THR A 113 23.33 -0.55 -1.07
N ASN A 114 22.80 -1.72 -1.42
CA ASN A 114 23.11 -2.43 -2.66
C ASN A 114 21.92 -3.25 -3.18
N THR A 115 21.94 -3.55 -4.47
CA THR A 115 20.88 -4.27 -5.18
C THR A 115 20.78 -5.74 -4.77
N THR A 116 21.89 -6.37 -4.39
CA THR A 116 21.93 -7.79 -4.00
C THR A 116 21.08 -8.04 -2.76
N ASP A 117 21.23 -7.21 -1.73
CA ASP A 117 20.45 -7.32 -0.49
C ASP A 117 18.97 -7.01 -0.72
N ALA A 118 18.67 -6.02 -1.58
CA ALA A 118 17.31 -5.71 -1.97
C ALA A 118 16.62 -6.91 -2.65
N VAL A 119 17.27 -7.53 -3.64
CA VAL A 119 16.74 -8.70 -4.35
C VAL A 119 16.62 -9.90 -3.41
N ALA A 120 17.58 -10.11 -2.50
CA ALA A 120 17.50 -11.17 -1.49
C ALA A 120 16.29 -10.98 -0.56
N TRP A 121 16.03 -9.75 -0.12
CA TRP A 121 14.85 -9.41 0.68
C TRP A 121 13.54 -9.66 -0.09
N ILE A 122 13.47 -9.22 -1.35
CA ILE A 122 12.30 -9.45 -2.23
C ILE A 122 12.02 -10.95 -2.35
N ARG A 123 13.05 -11.77 -2.64
CA ARG A 123 12.91 -13.23 -2.78
C ARG A 123 12.46 -13.89 -1.49
N LYS A 124 13.05 -13.51 -0.35
CA LYS A 124 12.71 -14.08 0.96
C LYS A 124 11.28 -13.76 1.38
N ARG A 125 10.85 -12.50 1.25
CA ARG A 125 9.51 -12.05 1.67
C ARG A 125 8.43 -12.45 0.65
N GLY A 126 8.78 -12.44 -0.63
CA GLY A 126 7.89 -12.80 -1.73
C GLY A 126 7.55 -14.28 -1.82
N ALA A 127 8.19 -15.17 -1.04
CA ALA A 127 7.94 -16.62 -1.10
C ALA A 127 6.47 -17.01 -0.90
N ARG A 128 5.68 -16.19 -0.18
CA ARG A 128 4.25 -16.40 0.01
C ARG A 128 3.37 -15.54 -0.91
N LEU A 129 3.75 -14.28 -1.12
CA LEU A 129 2.96 -13.28 -1.84
C LEU A 129 3.21 -13.25 -3.36
N ASP A 130 4.14 -14.09 -3.82
CA ASP A 130 4.67 -14.11 -5.19
C ASP A 130 4.93 -12.71 -5.73
N TYR A 131 5.96 -12.07 -5.16
CA TYR A 131 6.32 -10.71 -5.51
C TYR A 131 6.70 -10.56 -6.99
N VAL A 132 6.07 -9.59 -7.63
CA VAL A 132 6.52 -9.04 -8.91
C VAL A 132 7.05 -7.63 -8.66
N TYR A 133 8.11 -7.26 -9.35
CA TYR A 133 8.76 -5.96 -9.16
C TYR A 133 9.32 -5.43 -10.47
N ASN A 134 9.43 -4.11 -10.59
CA ASN A 134 9.99 -3.46 -11.77
C ASN A 134 11.41 -2.94 -11.51
N ASP A 135 12.05 -2.44 -12.56
CA ASP A 135 13.42 -1.92 -12.51
C ASP A 135 13.58 -0.73 -11.57
N SER A 136 12.52 0.07 -11.41
CA SER A 136 12.50 1.22 -10.50
C SER A 136 12.31 0.85 -9.02
N GLY A 137 12.26 -0.45 -8.70
CA GLY A 137 12.11 -0.92 -7.31
C GLY A 137 10.68 -0.89 -6.78
N LEU A 138 9.66 -0.70 -7.61
CA LEU A 138 8.28 -0.92 -7.19
C LEU A 138 8.06 -2.44 -7.10
N VAL A 139 7.69 -2.92 -5.92
CA VAL A 139 7.43 -4.32 -5.60
C VAL A 139 5.99 -4.45 -5.16
N VAL A 140 5.28 -5.41 -5.71
CA VAL A 140 3.90 -5.71 -5.35
C VAL A 140 3.69 -7.20 -5.25
N GLY A 141 2.76 -7.62 -4.39
CA GLY A 141 2.40 -9.01 -4.25
C GLY A 141 0.98 -9.16 -3.74
N MET A 142 0.40 -10.32 -4.03
CA MET A 142 -0.84 -10.72 -3.41
C MET A 142 -0.88 -12.23 -3.20
N ASP A 143 -1.67 -12.66 -2.23
CA ASP A 143 -1.98 -14.05 -1.98
C ASP A 143 -3.41 -14.16 -1.40
N LYS A 144 -4.05 -15.31 -1.59
CA LYS A 144 -5.40 -15.61 -1.10
C LYS A 144 -5.29 -16.82 -0.19
N GLN A 145 -5.64 -16.65 1.08
CA GLN A 145 -5.39 -17.64 2.11
C GLN A 145 -6.70 -18.11 2.77
N PRO A 146 -6.93 -19.43 2.92
CA PRO A 146 -6.14 -20.53 2.34
C PRO A 146 -6.09 -20.52 0.79
N PRO A 147 -5.11 -21.19 0.14
CA PRO A 147 -4.95 -21.17 -1.32
C PRO A 147 -6.14 -21.77 -2.10
N SER A 148 -6.81 -22.78 -1.54
CA SER A 148 -7.98 -23.40 -2.15
C SER A 148 -9.25 -22.58 -1.93
N LEU A 149 -10.06 -22.43 -2.98
CA LEU A 149 -11.38 -21.78 -2.87
C LEU A 149 -12.31 -22.55 -1.93
N GLU A 150 -12.28 -23.87 -1.99
CA GLU A 150 -13.10 -24.73 -1.12
C GLU A 150 -12.75 -24.52 0.35
N ASP A 151 -11.46 -24.37 0.66
CA ASP A 151 -11.00 -24.12 2.03
C ASP A 151 -11.36 -22.70 2.50
N ARG A 152 -11.27 -21.68 1.62
CA ARG A 152 -11.70 -20.31 1.97
C ARG A 152 -13.19 -20.19 2.27
N LYS A 153 -14.01 -21.06 1.69
CA LYS A 153 -15.46 -21.07 1.92
C LYS A 153 -15.87 -21.81 3.19
N LYS A 154 -14.96 -22.56 3.84
CA LYS A 154 -15.22 -23.19 5.14
C LYS A 154 -15.43 -22.12 6.21
N GLY A 155 -16.35 -22.39 7.14
CA GLY A 155 -16.78 -21.41 8.14
C GLY A 155 -15.75 -21.08 9.22
N ASP A 156 -14.76 -21.96 9.43
CA ASP A 156 -13.88 -21.92 10.61
C ASP A 156 -12.76 -20.89 10.50
N PHE A 157 -12.37 -20.52 9.27
CA PHE A 157 -11.35 -19.50 9.03
C PHE A 157 -11.77 -18.58 7.87
N PRO A 158 -11.97 -17.27 8.11
CA PRO A 158 -12.33 -16.37 7.04
C PRO A 158 -11.19 -16.28 6.02
N GLY A 159 -11.52 -16.48 4.74
CA GLY A 159 -10.55 -16.27 3.67
C GLY A 159 -9.98 -14.85 3.75
N THR A 160 -8.66 -14.76 3.61
CA THR A 160 -7.87 -13.54 3.79
C THR A 160 -7.16 -13.22 2.49
N LEU A 161 -7.35 -12.00 2.00
CA LEU A 161 -6.50 -11.43 0.96
C LEU A 161 -5.27 -10.81 1.63
N LEU A 162 -4.09 -11.16 1.16
CA LEU A 162 -2.84 -10.55 1.58
C LEU A 162 -2.35 -9.66 0.43
N VAL A 163 -1.99 -8.41 0.70
CA VAL A 163 -1.47 -7.49 -0.33
C VAL A 163 -0.32 -6.65 0.20
N ASP A 164 0.79 -6.63 -0.52
CA ASP A 164 1.94 -5.79 -0.16
C ASP A 164 2.27 -4.84 -1.34
N VAL A 165 2.56 -3.58 -1.02
CA VAL A 165 3.08 -2.57 -1.95
C VAL A 165 4.34 -1.93 -1.35
N TRP A 166 5.49 -2.10 -2.01
CA TRP A 166 6.76 -1.59 -1.52
C TRP A 166 7.48 -0.77 -2.58
N GLN A 167 8.11 0.33 -2.17
CA GLN A 167 9.11 1.03 -2.98
C GLN A 167 10.51 0.80 -2.40
N VAL A 168 11.36 0.16 -3.19
CA VAL A 168 12.77 -0.09 -2.88
C VAL A 168 13.61 1.10 -3.31
N TYR A 169 14.56 1.48 -2.47
CA TYR A 169 15.61 2.46 -2.72
C TYR A 169 16.99 1.83 -2.48
N ILE A 170 17.94 2.14 -3.35
CA ILE A 170 19.35 1.79 -3.25
C ILE A 170 20.14 3.08 -3.06
N ASN A 171 20.85 3.21 -1.93
CA ASN A 171 21.57 4.44 -1.55
C ASN A 171 20.68 5.69 -1.64
N GLY A 172 19.45 5.57 -1.14
CA GLY A 172 18.45 6.64 -1.14
C GLY A 172 17.83 6.95 -2.50
N LYS A 173 18.15 6.22 -3.58
CA LYS A 173 17.59 6.47 -4.92
C LYS A 173 16.81 5.27 -5.43
N LYS A 174 15.78 5.51 -6.24
CA LYS A 174 15.13 4.42 -6.98
C LYS A 174 16.20 3.74 -7.85
N PRO A 175 16.30 2.41 -7.85
CA PRO A 175 17.21 1.73 -8.76
C PRO A 175 16.80 1.98 -10.21
N GLU A 176 17.74 1.87 -11.15
CA GLU A 176 17.45 1.89 -12.59
C GLU A 176 17.27 0.47 -13.15
N LYS A 177 17.71 -0.54 -12.38
CA LYS A 177 17.61 -1.96 -12.71
C LYS A 177 17.62 -2.78 -11.43
N LEU A 178 16.80 -3.81 -11.38
CA LEU A 178 16.90 -4.89 -10.40
C LEU A 178 16.93 -6.23 -11.12
N GLU A 179 17.82 -7.13 -10.69
CA GLU A 179 17.87 -8.50 -11.21
C GLU A 179 16.53 -9.19 -10.96
N GLY A 180 15.95 -9.83 -11.98
CA GLY A 180 14.67 -10.56 -11.88
C GLY A 180 13.43 -9.68 -11.98
N SER A 181 13.58 -8.38 -12.26
CA SER A 181 12.45 -7.48 -12.50
C SER A 181 11.60 -7.92 -13.69
N ARG A 182 10.29 -7.65 -13.59
CA ARG A 182 9.25 -7.98 -14.56
C ARG A 182 8.44 -6.73 -14.88
N ASN A 183 9.04 -5.77 -15.58
CA ASN A 183 8.41 -4.47 -15.89
C ASN A 183 7.03 -4.62 -16.55
N SER A 184 6.87 -5.56 -17.48
CA SER A 184 5.60 -5.79 -18.17
C SER A 184 4.48 -6.36 -17.29
N ALA A 185 4.82 -6.85 -16.09
CA ALA A 185 3.84 -7.37 -15.13
C ALA A 185 3.25 -6.29 -14.23
N ILE A 186 3.71 -5.04 -14.32
CA ILE A 186 3.25 -3.92 -13.50
C ILE A 186 2.96 -2.72 -14.40
N THR A 187 1.74 -2.21 -14.30
CA THR A 187 1.33 -0.94 -14.90
C THR A 187 0.99 0.06 -13.80
N VAL A 188 1.55 1.25 -13.90
CA VAL A 188 1.30 2.33 -12.93
C VAL A 188 0.63 3.49 -13.64
N TYR A 189 -0.51 3.89 -13.10
CA TYR A 189 -1.16 5.14 -13.46
C TYR A 189 -0.94 6.14 -12.34
N TYR A 190 -0.37 7.28 -12.70
CA TYR A 190 -0.22 8.43 -11.82
C TYR A 190 -1.34 9.42 -12.12
N PRO A 191 -1.91 10.08 -11.09
CA PRO A 191 -2.86 11.14 -11.34
C PRO A 191 -2.14 12.32 -12.02
N PRO A 192 -2.85 13.13 -12.84
CA PRO A 192 -2.25 14.27 -13.54
C PRO A 192 -1.58 15.30 -12.62
N SER A 193 -1.98 15.34 -11.35
CA SER A 193 -1.44 16.22 -10.30
C SER A 193 -0.14 15.70 -9.67
N TYR A 194 0.30 14.47 -9.96
CA TYR A 194 1.49 13.90 -9.34
C TYR A 194 2.78 14.37 -10.03
N ASP A 195 3.60 15.12 -9.29
CA ASP A 195 4.97 15.45 -9.70
C ASP A 195 5.94 14.36 -9.24
N MET A 196 6.47 13.60 -10.20
CA MET A 196 7.44 12.52 -9.95
C MET A 196 8.77 12.99 -9.32
N GLN A 197 9.08 14.30 -9.31
CA GLN A 197 10.37 14.83 -8.88
C GLN A 197 10.48 15.09 -7.35
N THR A 198 9.40 15.01 -6.57
CA THR A 198 9.36 15.60 -5.22
C THR A 198 9.38 14.64 -4.04
N VAL A 199 9.60 13.34 -4.24
CA VAL A 199 9.75 12.41 -3.11
C VAL A 199 11.20 12.47 -2.61
N GLU A 200 11.49 13.42 -1.70
CA GLU A 200 12.76 13.41 -0.98
C GLU A 200 12.86 12.15 -0.11
N PRO A 201 13.88 11.30 -0.31
CA PRO A 201 14.15 10.18 0.58
C PRO A 201 14.41 10.70 2.00
N PRO A 202 14.11 9.92 3.06
CA PRO A 202 14.56 10.25 4.40
C PRO A 202 16.08 10.51 4.39
N LYS A 203 16.51 11.61 5.02
CA LYS A 203 17.89 12.12 4.97
C LYS A 203 18.93 11.18 5.58
N GLU A 204 18.52 10.14 6.29
CA GLU A 204 19.41 9.19 6.96
C GLU A 204 19.10 7.75 6.50
N PRO A 205 20.12 6.97 6.09
CA PRO A 205 19.97 5.52 5.92
C PRO A 205 19.59 4.90 7.25
N VAL A 206 18.54 4.10 7.26
CA VAL A 206 18.05 3.50 8.51
C VAL A 206 18.74 2.17 8.71
N ASP A 207 19.39 2.04 9.87
CA ASP A 207 20.11 0.86 10.31
C ASP A 207 19.22 -0.40 10.26
N HIS A 208 19.80 -1.49 9.78
CA HIS A 208 19.14 -2.79 9.66
C HIS A 208 19.13 -3.50 11.01
N ASP A 209 18.47 -2.93 12.01
CA ASP A 209 18.30 -3.64 13.27
C ASP A 209 17.32 -4.81 13.09
N TYR A 210 17.92 -6.00 13.14
CA TYR A 210 17.30 -7.30 13.10
C TYR A 210 16.25 -7.43 14.21
N CYS A 211 14.97 -7.33 13.88
CA CYS A 211 13.90 -7.63 14.83
C CYS A 211 13.53 -9.12 14.72
N PRO A 212 13.78 -9.96 15.75
CA PRO A 212 13.32 -11.34 15.72
C PRO A 212 11.79 -11.38 15.78
N PHE A 213 11.18 -12.05 14.80
CA PHE A 213 9.75 -12.29 14.71
C PHE A 213 9.27 -13.17 15.87
N ASP A 214 8.52 -12.59 16.82
CA ASP A 214 7.78 -13.34 17.84
C ASP A 214 6.29 -13.35 17.49
N ALA A 215 5.87 -14.42 16.80
CA ALA A 215 4.48 -14.65 16.40
C ALA A 215 3.53 -14.84 17.59
N SER A 216 4.05 -15.13 18.78
CA SER A 216 3.23 -15.48 19.96
C SER A 216 2.42 -14.32 20.52
N LYS A 217 2.69 -13.09 20.10
CA LYS A 217 1.99 -11.88 20.57
C LYS A 217 0.74 -11.51 19.77
N PHE A 218 0.50 -12.15 18.63
CA PHE A 218 -0.62 -11.82 17.73
C PHE A 218 -1.70 -12.90 17.64
N PHE A 219 -1.52 -14.02 18.35
CA PHE A 219 -2.56 -15.01 18.56
C PHE A 219 -2.79 -15.13 20.07
N LYS A 220 -3.81 -14.43 20.57
CA LYS A 220 -4.48 -14.74 21.83
C LYS A 220 -5.91 -15.12 21.50
#